data_AF-A0A8S3CLR8-F1
#
_entry.id   AF-A0A8S3CLR8-F1
#
_cell.length_a   1.000
_cell.length_b   1.000
_cell.length_c   1.000
_cell.angle_alpha   90.00
_cell.angle_beta   90.00
_cell.angle_gamma   90.00
#
_symmetry.space_group_name_H-M   'P 1'
#
loop_
_entity.id
_entity.type
_entity.pdbx_description
1 polymer ?
#
loop_
_entity_poly.entity_id
_entity_poly.type
_entity_poly.pdbx_seq_one_letter_code
_entity_poly.pdbx_strand_id
1 'polypeptide(L)'
;MAQSTSLQLVWLDANIHRDINREFWTKIREIYPEAMKFDDQDECLRFLGYGVDDPRRFILIVSGIIAEKLVPDIQRRENILSIYVYCANIFKHEEWSRQY
;
A
#
# COMPACT_ATOMS: atom_id res chain seq x y z
N MET A 1 -6.17 15.48 24.88
CA MET A 1 -6.36 15.92 23.48
C MET A 1 -6.30 14.68 22.61
N ALA A 2 -7.40 14.26 22.01
CA ALA A 2 -7.37 13.09 21.12
C ALA A 2 -6.58 13.45 19.87
N GLN A 3 -5.44 12.80 19.63
CA GLN A 3 -4.76 12.93 18.36
C GLN A 3 -5.64 12.30 17.28
N SER A 4 -6.11 13.10 16.32
CA SER A 4 -6.83 12.59 15.17
C SER A 4 -5.87 11.76 14.31
N THR A 5 -5.98 10.43 14.37
CA THR A 5 -5.26 9.53 13.47
C THR A 5 -5.75 9.77 12.04
N SER A 6 -4.88 10.26 11.15
CA SER A 6 -5.20 10.41 9.75
C SER A 6 -4.97 9.08 9.01
N LEU A 7 -6.00 8.61 8.31
CA LEU A 7 -5.85 7.52 7.37
C LEU A 7 -5.04 8.01 6.17
N GLN A 8 -4.25 7.15 5.53
CA GLN A 8 -3.52 7.43 4.30
C GLN A 8 -3.59 6.21 3.37
N LEU A 9 -4.01 6.44 2.12
CA LEU A 9 -4.08 5.39 1.10
C LEU A 9 -2.82 5.45 0.23
N VAL A 10 -2.14 4.32 0.13
CA VAL A 10 -0.88 4.20 -0.62
C VAL A 10 -1.01 3.09 -1.66
N TRP A 11 -0.73 3.40 -2.93
CA TRP A 11 -0.66 2.40 -4.00
C TRP A 11 0.78 2.23 -4.48
N LEU A 12 1.36 1.04 -4.27
CA LEU A 12 2.69 0.69 -4.78
C LEU A 12 2.57 -0.31 -5.94
N ASP A 13 3.02 0.11 -7.12
CA ASP A 13 3.11 -0.75 -8.31
C ASP A 13 4.23 -0.31 -9.26
N ALA A 14 5.08 -1.25 -9.67
CA ALA A 14 6.19 -0.99 -10.59
C ALA A 14 5.76 -0.48 -11.98
N ASN A 15 4.49 -0.62 -12.34
CA ASN A 15 3.90 -0.19 -13.61
C ASN A 15 2.89 0.94 -13.42
N ILE A 16 2.91 1.67 -12.32
CA ILE A 16 1.94 2.73 -11.99
C ILE A 16 1.80 3.82 -13.07
N HIS A 17 2.83 3.97 -13.91
CA HIS A 17 2.88 4.95 -15.00
C HIS A 17 2.34 4.43 -16.34
N ARG A 18 1.94 3.16 -16.44
CA ARG A 18 1.30 2.64 -17.66
C ARG A 18 -0.11 3.22 -17.82
N ASP A 19 -0.55 3.40 -19.06
CA ASP A 19 -1.85 4.02 -19.37
C ASP A 19 -3.03 3.32 -18.71
N ILE A 20 -3.02 1.97 -18.66
CA ILE A 20 -4.04 1.16 -17.96
C ILE A 20 -4.19 1.56 -16.48
N ASN A 21 -3.08 1.87 -15.81
CA ASN A 21 -3.08 2.24 -14.39
C ASN A 21 -3.43 3.71 -14.16
N ARG A 22 -3.32 4.56 -15.20
CA ARG A 22 -3.64 5.99 -15.13
C ARG A 22 -5.12 6.22 -14.84
N GLU A 23 -6.01 5.49 -15.50
CA GLU A 23 -7.45 5.60 -15.28
C GLU A 23 -7.85 5.17 -13.87
N PHE A 24 -7.25 4.08 -13.37
CA PHE A 24 -7.50 3.62 -12.00
C PHE A 24 -6.99 4.63 -10.98
N TRP A 25 -5.83 5.24 -11.23
CA TRP A 25 -5.29 6.29 -10.36
C TRP A 25 -6.19 7.52 -10.30
N THR A 26 -6.74 7.95 -11.44
CA THR A 26 -7.69 9.07 -11.47
C THR A 26 -8.89 8.78 -10.57
N LYS A 27 -9.49 7.59 -10.66
CA LYS A 27 -10.62 7.18 -9.81
C LYS A 27 -10.26 7.12 -8.33
N ILE A 28 -9.06 6.61 -8.00
CA ILE A 28 -8.57 6.63 -6.61
C ILE A 28 -8.51 8.06 -6.10
N ARG A 29 -7.96 9.00 -6.89
CA ARG A 29 -7.81 10.40 -6.49
C ARG A 29 -9.13 11.17 -6.42
N GLU A 30 -10.14 10.77 -7.18
CA GLU A 30 -11.51 11.31 -7.07
C GLU A 30 -12.15 10.93 -5.74
N ILE A 31 -11.97 9.68 -5.29
CA ILE A 31 -12.54 9.17 -4.03
C ILE A 31 -11.70 9.59 -2.83
N TYR A 32 -10.38 9.56 -2.99
CA TYR A 32 -9.40 9.80 -1.93
C TYR A 32 -8.31 10.76 -2.44
N PRO A 33 -8.54 12.08 -2.36
CA PRO A 33 -7.66 13.10 -2.93
C PRO A 33 -6.29 13.22 -2.27
N GLU A 34 -6.06 12.58 -1.13
CA GLU A 34 -4.74 12.59 -0.48
C GLU A 34 -3.94 11.32 -0.78
N ALA A 35 -4.47 10.42 -1.62
CA ALA A 35 -3.81 9.16 -1.96
C ALA A 35 -2.42 9.43 -2.50
N MET A 36 -1.48 8.58 -2.11
CA MET A 36 -0.13 8.55 -2.63
C MET A 36 0.10 7.29 -3.47
N LYS A 37 1.02 7.41 -4.43
CA LYS A 37 1.44 6.29 -5.26
C LYS A 37 2.95 6.23 -5.35
N PHE A 38 3.48 5.04 -5.48
CA PHE A 38 4.91 4.76 -5.60
C PHE A 38 5.12 3.71 -6.68
N ASP A 39 6.19 3.84 -7.45
CA ASP A 39 6.71 2.80 -8.35
C ASP A 39 7.97 2.12 -7.79
N ASP A 40 8.65 2.78 -6.83
CA ASP A 40 9.79 2.26 -6.11
C ASP A 40 9.42 1.73 -4.70
N GLN A 41 9.85 0.50 -4.41
CA GLN A 41 9.57 -0.15 -3.13
C GLN A 41 10.32 0.53 -1.98
N ASP A 42 11.57 0.94 -2.17
CA ASP A 42 12.37 1.52 -1.10
C ASP A 42 11.86 2.92 -0.73
N GLU A 43 11.41 3.70 -1.70
CA GLU A 43 10.75 4.98 -1.47
C GLU A 43 9.45 4.82 -0.69
N CYS A 44 8.63 3.83 -1.07
CA CYS A 44 7.41 3.49 -0.32
C CYS A 44 7.73 3.09 1.12
N LEU A 45 8.74 2.22 1.34
CA LEU A 45 9.16 1.81 2.67
C LEU A 45 9.69 2.96 3.52
N ARG A 46 10.46 3.88 2.93
CA ARG A 46 10.89 5.11 3.61
C ARG A 46 9.67 5.94 4.00
N PHE A 47 8.71 6.14 3.10
CA PHE A 47 7.46 6.86 3.37
C PHE A 47 6.67 6.27 4.55
N LEU A 48 6.48 4.94 4.57
CA LEU A 48 5.78 4.22 5.64
C LEU A 48 6.54 4.22 6.99
N GLY A 49 7.85 4.48 6.95
CA GLY A 49 8.74 4.51 8.12
C GLY A 49 9.13 5.90 8.61
N TYR A 50 8.67 6.97 7.97
CA TYR A 50 8.93 8.33 8.48
C TYR A 50 8.14 8.59 9.76
N GLY A 51 8.86 8.88 10.84
CA GLY A 51 8.30 9.25 12.14
C GLY A 51 7.84 8.03 12.93
N VAL A 52 8.64 7.58 13.90
CA VAL A 52 8.21 6.56 14.88
C VAL A 52 7.00 7.05 15.70
N ASP A 53 6.74 8.37 15.69
CA ASP A 53 5.58 9.05 16.27
C ASP A 53 4.56 9.53 15.22
N ASP A 54 4.59 9.01 14.00
CA ASP A 54 3.61 9.35 12.97
C ASP A 54 2.23 8.75 13.32
N PRO A 55 1.21 9.58 13.61
CA PRO A 55 -0.13 9.09 13.95
C PRO A 55 -0.89 8.57 12.72
N ARG A 56 -0.30 8.66 11.52
CA ARG A 56 -0.92 8.17 10.30
C ARG A 56 -1.09 6.66 10.34
N ARG A 57 -2.22 6.22 9.81
CA ARG A 57 -2.49 4.81 9.56
C ARG A 57 -2.59 4.58 8.06
N PHE A 58 -1.94 3.53 7.57
CA PHE A 58 -1.80 3.27 6.15
C PHE A 58 -2.68 2.12 5.69
N ILE A 59 -3.35 2.31 4.56
CA ILE A 59 -3.94 1.25 3.76
C ILE A 59 -3.10 1.14 2.49
N LEU A 60 -2.65 -0.06 2.18
CA LEU A 60 -1.80 -0.34 1.04
C LEU A 60 -2.57 -1.04 -0.06
N ILE A 61 -2.39 -0.62 -1.31
CA ILE A 61 -2.79 -1.35 -2.51
C ILE A 61 -1.49 -1.77 -3.19
N VAL A 62 -1.31 -3.07 -3.43
CA VAL A 62 -0.07 -3.62 -4.01
C VAL A 62 -0.37 -4.75 -4.99
N SER A 63 0.50 -4.93 -5.99
CA SER A 63 0.44 -6.13 -6.82
C SER A 63 0.94 -7.36 -6.06
N GLY A 64 0.44 -8.56 -6.39
CA GLY A 64 0.84 -9.80 -5.74
C GLY A 64 2.36 -10.05 -5.69
N ILE A 65 3.07 -9.75 -6.78
CA ILE A 65 4.54 -9.90 -6.86
C ILE A 65 5.25 -8.97 -5.87
N ILE A 66 4.75 -7.75 -5.70
CA ILE A 66 5.32 -6.78 -4.76
C ILE A 66 4.93 -7.15 -3.33
N ALA A 67 3.70 -7.59 -3.10
CA ALA A 67 3.21 -8.01 -1.78
C ALA A 67 4.10 -9.11 -1.17
N GLU A 68 4.48 -10.12 -1.97
CA GLU A 68 5.38 -11.21 -1.53
C GLU A 68 6.70 -10.72 -0.96
N LYS A 69 7.22 -9.59 -1.46
CA LYS A 69 8.47 -8.98 -0.99
C LYS A 69 8.27 -7.96 0.11
N LEU A 70 7.20 -7.17 0.03
CA LEU A 70 6.94 -6.04 0.92
C LEU A 70 6.39 -6.49 2.28
N VAL A 71 5.42 -7.40 2.30
CA VAL A 71 4.69 -7.78 3.52
C VAL A 71 5.61 -8.25 4.64
N PRO A 72 6.64 -9.10 4.41
CA PRO A 72 7.57 -9.51 5.46
C PRO A 72 8.21 -8.35 6.24
N ASP A 73 8.46 -7.21 5.58
CA ASP A 73 9.12 -6.03 6.15
C ASP A 73 8.16 -5.09 6.91
N ILE A 74 6.86 -5.14 6.59
CA ILE A 74 5.87 -4.20 7.13
C ILE A 74 4.80 -4.84 8.01
N GLN A 75 4.64 -6.16 8.01
CA GLN A 75 3.64 -6.89 8.79
C GLN A 75 3.69 -6.61 10.31
N ARG A 76 4.85 -6.23 10.84
CA ARG A 76 5.06 -5.94 12.27
C ARG A 76 4.83 -4.48 12.64
N ARG A 77 4.41 -3.64 11.68
CA ARG A 77 4.20 -2.20 11.90
C ARG A 77 2.76 -1.92 12.29
N GLU A 78 2.57 -1.34 13.47
CA GLU A 78 1.24 -1.02 14.01
C GLU A 78 0.48 0.06 13.22
N ASN A 79 1.20 0.85 12.42
CA ASN A 79 0.62 1.89 11.57
C ASN A 79 0.05 1.34 10.25
N ILE A 80 0.23 0.06 9.92
CA ILE A 80 -0.40 -0.57 8.75
C ILE A 80 -1.73 -1.17 9.17
N LEU A 81 -2.84 -0.67 8.60
CA LEU A 81 -4.19 -1.17 8.90
C LEU A 81 -4.61 -2.34 8.02
N SER A 82 -4.28 -2.26 6.73
CA SER A 82 -4.72 -3.25 5.76
C SER A 82 -3.85 -3.20 4.51
N ILE A 83 -3.71 -4.36 3.87
CA ILE A 83 -2.97 -4.54 2.63
C ILE A 83 -3.90 -5.24 1.64
N TYR A 84 -4.31 -4.52 0.59
CA TYR A 84 -5.09 -5.02 -0.51
C TYR A 84 -4.15 -5.47 -1.64
N VAL A 85 -4.15 -6.78 -1.90
CA VAL A 85 -3.31 -7.39 -2.93
C VAL A 85 -4.15 -7.66 -4.17
N TYR A 86 -3.85 -6.99 -5.28
CA TYR A 86 -4.43 -7.33 -6.58
C TYR A 86 -3.47 -8.20 -7.39
N CYS A 87 -4.00 -9.24 -8.02
CA CYS A 87 -3.21 -10.12 -8.86
C CYS A 87 -4.10 -10.83 -9.88
N ALA A 88 -3.48 -11.26 -10.99
CA ALA A 88 -4.16 -12.10 -11.98
C ALA A 88 -4.31 -13.56 -11.49
N ASN A 89 -3.48 -14.00 -10.54
CA ASN A 89 -3.48 -15.35 -10.00
C ASN A 89 -3.83 -15.33 -8.51
N ILE A 90 -5.14 -15.28 -8.23
CA ILE A 90 -5.71 -15.16 -6.90
C ILE A 90 -5.32 -16.34 -6.00
N PHE A 91 -5.39 -17.57 -6.52
CA PHE A 91 -5.09 -18.79 -5.76
C PHE A 91 -3.67 -18.79 -5.16
N LYS A 92 -2.66 -18.42 -5.96
CA LYS A 92 -1.27 -18.37 -5.50
C LYS A 92 -1.10 -17.39 -4.32
N HIS A 93 -1.66 -16.19 -4.44
CA HIS A 93 -1.44 -15.14 -3.45
C HIS A 93 -2.35 -15.29 -2.23
N GLU A 94 -3.49 -15.96 -2.36
CA GLU A 94 -4.32 -16.33 -1.21
C GLU A 94 -3.63 -17.40 -0.35
N GLU A 95 -3.01 -18.41 -0.97
CA GLU A 95 -2.26 -19.42 -0.22
C GLU A 95 -1.04 -18.83 0.49
N TRP A 96 -0.32 -17.93 -0.18
CA TRP A 96 0.79 -17.19 0.42
C TRP A 96 0.35 -16.27 1.57
N SER A 97 -0.75 -15.54 1.43
CA SER A 97 -1.16 -14.56 2.45
C SER A 97 -1.57 -15.20 3.77
N ARG A 98 -2.03 -16.46 3.77
CA ARG A 98 -2.37 -17.22 5.00
C ARG A 98 -1.18 -17.47 5.94
N GLN A 99 0.05 -17.19 5.49
CA GLN A 99 1.26 -17.32 6.30
C GLN A 99 1.50 -16.12 7.23
N TYR A 100 0.69 -15.07 7.08
CA TYR A 100 0.79 -13.79 7.79
C TYR A 100 -0.58 -13.37 8.34
#